data_AF-A0A3C0W007-F1
#
_entry.id   AF-A0A3C0W007-F1
#
_cell.length_a   1.000
_cell.length_b   1.000
_cell.length_c   1.000
_cell.angle_alpha   90.00
_cell.angle_beta   90.00
_cell.angle_gamma   90.00
#
_symmetry.space_group_name_H-M   'P 1'
#
loop_
_entity.id
_entity.type
_entity.pdbx_description
1 polymer ?
#
loop_
_entity_poly.entity_id
_entity_poly.type
_entity_poly.pdbx_seq_one_letter_code
_entity_poly.pdbx_strand_id
1 'polypeptide(L)'
;MSDPRYKKLAEVLTGYSTELKKGDTVLFDITDTPDAFAIELVRAARKRGATPLVETRHSRVVREMLMGTNEMHAKTVRDVEMSRMRKCDAYVAVRGASNSTENSDIPSDNLSMYSRTLRPVLNYRVNKT
;
A
#
# COMPACT_ATOMS: atom_id res chain seq x y z
N MET A 1 -24.11 -9.08 -2.10
CA MET A 1 -23.59 -9.17 -3.49
C MET A 1 -22.48 -8.13 -3.59
N SER A 2 -21.28 -8.46 -4.08
CA SER A 2 -20.22 -7.45 -4.20
C SER A 2 -20.52 -6.52 -5.38
N ASP A 3 -20.17 -5.24 -5.23
CA ASP A 3 -20.40 -4.23 -6.27
C ASP A 3 -19.65 -4.65 -7.55
N PRO A 4 -20.32 -4.77 -8.71
CA PRO A 4 -19.67 -5.21 -9.95
C PRO A 4 -18.51 -4.30 -10.39
N ARG A 5 -18.51 -3.04 -9.97
CA ARG A 5 -17.42 -2.08 -10.25
C ARG A 5 -16.12 -2.47 -9.55
N TYR A 6 -16.21 -3.04 -8.34
CA TYR A 6 -15.03 -3.53 -7.60
C TYR A 6 -14.37 -4.69 -8.31
N LYS A 7 -15.17 -5.66 -8.76
CA LYS A 7 -14.66 -6.78 -9.54
C LYS A 7 -13.98 -6.30 -10.83
N LYS A 8 -14.64 -5.41 -11.58
CA LYS A 8 -14.10 -4.89 -12.84
C LYS A 8 -12.76 -4.15 -12.63
N LEU A 9 -12.68 -3.30 -11.61
CA LEU A 9 -11.44 -2.58 -11.30
C LEU A 9 -10.33 -3.53 -10.84
N ALA A 10 -10.65 -4.52 -9.99
CA ALA A 10 -9.68 -5.51 -9.54
C ALA A 10 -9.10 -6.35 -10.70
N GLU A 11 -9.93 -6.72 -11.68
CA GLU A 11 -9.49 -7.43 -12.88
C GLU A 11 -8.57 -6.59 -13.78
N VAL A 12 -8.83 -5.27 -13.88
CA VAL A 12 -7.97 -4.33 -14.61
C VAL A 12 -6.63 -4.16 -13.90
N LEU A 13 -6.64 -3.90 -12.60
CA LEU A 13 -5.43 -3.65 -11.82
C LEU A 13 -4.50 -4.87 -11.84
N THR A 14 -5.03 -6.05 -11.53
CA THR A 14 -4.24 -7.29 -11.53
C THR A 14 -3.86 -7.78 -12.93
N GLY A 15 -4.53 -7.27 -13.96
CA GLY A 15 -4.38 -7.68 -15.35
C GLY A 15 -3.60 -6.69 -16.17
N TYR A 16 -4.25 -5.64 -16.63
CA TYR A 16 -3.63 -4.66 -17.52
C TYR A 16 -2.56 -3.83 -16.80
N SER A 17 -2.80 -3.43 -15.54
CA SER A 17 -1.88 -2.50 -14.87
C SER A 17 -0.62 -3.16 -14.34
N THR A 18 -0.71 -4.39 -13.83
CA THR A 18 0.44 -5.09 -13.23
C THR A 18 0.81 -6.39 -13.94
N GLU A 19 0.03 -6.82 -14.94
CA GLU A 19 0.28 -8.04 -15.73
C GLU A 19 0.63 -9.27 -14.89
N LEU A 20 -0.08 -9.48 -13.77
CA LEU A 20 0.30 -10.53 -12.81
C LEU A 20 0.29 -11.91 -13.45
N LYS A 21 1.35 -12.66 -13.17
CA LYS A 21 1.60 -14.02 -13.64
C LYS A 21 1.57 -15.00 -12.49
N LYS A 22 1.52 -16.28 -12.84
CA LYS A 22 1.60 -17.37 -11.87
C LYS A 22 2.97 -17.33 -11.18
N GLY A 23 2.96 -17.32 -9.85
CA GLY A 23 4.17 -17.26 -9.03
C GLY A 23 4.53 -15.86 -8.52
N ASP A 24 4.00 -14.81 -9.15
CA ASP A 24 4.24 -13.43 -8.71
C ASP A 24 3.66 -13.20 -7.32
N THR A 25 4.36 -12.41 -6.50
CA THR A 25 3.86 -11.92 -5.21
C THR A 25 3.47 -10.46 -5.35
N VAL A 26 2.23 -10.12 -5.00
CA VAL A 26 1.71 -8.74 -5.09
C VAL A 26 1.35 -8.21 -3.71
N LEU A 27 1.79 -7.00 -3.36
CA LEU A 27 1.30 -6.29 -2.18
C LEU A 27 0.18 -5.31 -2.54
N PHE A 28 -0.99 -5.53 -1.94
CA PHE A 28 -2.10 -4.58 -1.92
C PHE A 28 -2.02 -3.72 -0.65
N ASP A 29 -1.63 -2.46 -0.79
CA ASP A 29 -1.64 -1.47 0.29
C ASP A 29 -2.95 -0.68 0.20
N ILE A 30 -3.87 -0.96 1.11
CA ILE A 30 -5.24 -0.44 1.10
C ILE A 30 -5.42 0.55 2.24
N THR A 31 -5.75 1.80 1.94
CA THR A 31 -5.99 2.83 2.96
C THR A 31 -7.42 3.36 2.85
N ASP A 32 -8.15 3.43 3.96
CA ASP A 32 -9.52 3.99 4.06
C ASP A 32 -10.46 3.57 2.91
N THR A 33 -10.36 2.32 2.48
CA THR A 33 -11.11 1.78 1.35
C THR A 33 -11.92 0.57 1.81
N PRO A 34 -13.14 0.33 1.29
CA PRO A 34 -13.96 -0.79 1.74
C PRO A 34 -13.29 -2.15 1.58
N ASP A 35 -13.41 -3.00 2.61
CA ASP A 35 -12.90 -4.38 2.61
C ASP A 35 -13.42 -5.20 1.43
N ALA A 36 -14.64 -4.93 0.99
CA ALA A 36 -15.25 -5.58 -0.17
C ALA A 36 -14.38 -5.43 -1.43
N PHE A 37 -13.71 -4.30 -1.63
CA PHE A 37 -12.81 -4.11 -2.76
C PHE A 37 -11.48 -4.84 -2.57
N ALA A 38 -10.91 -4.81 -1.37
CA ALA A 38 -9.69 -5.57 -1.04
C ALA A 38 -9.88 -7.08 -1.27
N ILE A 39 -11.05 -7.61 -0.92
CA ILE A 39 -11.43 -9.01 -1.17
C ILE A 39 -11.47 -9.31 -2.68
N GLU A 40 -12.01 -8.41 -3.51
CA GLU A 40 -12.01 -8.60 -4.96
C GLU A 40 -10.59 -8.55 -5.56
N LEU A 41 -9.69 -7.71 -5.05
CA LEU A 41 -8.27 -7.70 -5.44
C LEU A 41 -7.58 -9.03 -5.14
N VAL A 42 -7.78 -9.57 -3.93
CA VAL A 42 -7.25 -10.88 -3.51
C VAL A 42 -7.75 -12.00 -4.43
N ARG A 43 -9.06 -11.99 -4.74
CA ARG A 43 -9.67 -12.98 -5.64
C ARG A 43 -9.10 -12.88 -7.06
N ALA A 44 -8.96 -11.65 -7.58
CA ALA A 44 -8.43 -11.41 -8.92
C ALA A 44 -6.95 -11.83 -9.05
N ALA A 45 -6.12 -11.55 -8.05
CA ALA A 45 -4.73 -11.98 -8.02
C ALA A 45 -4.61 -13.51 -8.00
N ARG A 46 -5.38 -14.19 -7.13
CA ARG A 46 -5.38 -15.66 -7.05
C ARG A 46 -5.86 -16.32 -8.34
N LYS A 47 -6.85 -15.73 -9.03
CA LYS A 47 -7.32 -16.21 -10.35
C LYS A 47 -6.19 -16.23 -11.39
N ARG A 48 -5.16 -15.40 -11.22
CA ARG A 48 -3.96 -15.33 -12.08
C ARG A 48 -2.81 -16.22 -11.59
N GLY A 49 -2.99 -16.91 -10.46
CA GLY A 49 -1.95 -17.73 -9.83
C GLY A 49 -0.89 -16.93 -9.08
N ALA A 50 -1.14 -15.64 -8.82
CA ALA A 50 -0.28 -14.80 -7.99
C ALA A 50 -0.60 -14.96 -6.50
N THR A 51 0.37 -14.65 -5.65
CA THR A 51 0.29 -14.68 -4.19
C THR A 51 0.00 -13.26 -3.66
N PRO A 52 -1.23 -12.98 -3.20
CA PRO A 52 -1.56 -11.66 -2.67
C PRO A 52 -1.12 -11.51 -1.21
N LEU A 53 -0.46 -10.40 -0.91
CA LEU A 53 -0.27 -9.84 0.42
C LEU A 53 -1.19 -8.62 0.55
N VAL A 54 -1.81 -8.43 1.71
CA VAL A 54 -2.72 -7.30 1.95
C VAL A 54 -2.33 -6.59 3.23
N GLU A 55 -2.22 -5.27 3.17
CA GLU A 55 -2.05 -4.39 4.30
C GLU A 55 -3.20 -3.38 4.29
N THR A 56 -4.00 -3.35 5.36
CA THR A 56 -5.08 -2.37 5.53
C THR A 56 -4.67 -1.31 6.53
N ARG A 57 -4.84 -0.04 6.16
CA ARG A 57 -4.46 1.11 6.99
C ARG A 57 -5.62 2.07 7.12
N HIS A 58 -5.66 2.73 8.27
CA HIS A 58 -6.58 3.83 8.54
C HIS A 58 -5.78 5.12 8.66
N SER A 59 -6.14 6.14 7.90
CA SER A 59 -5.41 7.42 7.88
C SER A 59 -5.26 8.03 9.28
N ARG A 60 -6.31 7.99 10.10
CA ARG A 60 -6.32 8.47 11.49
C ARG A 60 -5.26 7.79 12.37
N VAL A 61 -5.06 6.49 12.19
CA VAL A 61 -4.04 5.72 12.94
C VAL A 61 -2.65 6.07 12.44
N VAL A 62 -2.48 6.17 11.12
CA VAL A 62 -1.20 6.59 10.51
C VAL A 62 -0.84 8.00 10.96
N ARG A 63 -1.81 8.91 11.03
CA ARG A 63 -1.64 10.29 11.52
C ARG A 63 -1.10 10.30 12.95
N GLU A 64 -1.73 9.56 13.86
CA GLU A 64 -1.30 9.50 15.27
C GLU A 64 0.12 8.95 15.40
N MET A 65 0.44 7.88 14.66
CA MET A 65 1.79 7.32 14.60
C MET A 65 2.82 8.33 14.08
N LEU A 66 2.45 9.16 13.09
CA LEU A 66 3.33 10.18 12.52
C LEU A 66 3.48 11.41 13.43
N MET A 67 2.49 11.72 14.27
CA MET A 67 2.51 12.87 15.17
C MET A 67 3.73 12.83 16.10
N GLY A 68 4.04 11.67 16.69
CA GLY A 68 5.19 11.45 17.58
C GLY A 68 6.39 10.76 16.93
N THR A 69 6.48 10.73 15.60
CA THR A 69 7.53 9.98 14.91
C THR A 69 8.92 10.57 15.16
N ASN A 70 9.94 9.70 15.12
CA ASN A 70 11.34 10.08 15.27
C ASN A 70 12.23 9.23 14.33
N GLU A 71 13.53 9.50 14.30
CA GLU A 71 14.44 8.80 13.40
C GLU A 71 14.51 7.29 13.62
N MET A 72 14.48 6.84 14.88
CA MET A 72 14.53 5.41 15.20
C MET A 72 13.30 4.73 14.63
N HIS A 73 12.11 5.28 14.91
CA HIS A 73 10.86 4.78 14.38
C HIS A 73 10.85 4.77 12.84
N ALA A 74 11.23 5.88 12.20
CA ALA A 74 11.26 5.97 10.73
C ALA A 74 12.23 4.95 10.09
N LYS A 75 13.40 4.71 10.70
CA LYS A 75 14.37 3.69 10.25
C LYS A 75 13.80 2.28 10.40
N THR A 76 13.15 1.98 11.53
CA THR A 76 12.49 0.69 11.73
C THR A 76 11.41 0.44 10.68
N VAL A 77 10.54 1.43 10.41
CA VAL A 77 9.52 1.30 9.37
C VAL A 77 10.14 1.10 8.00
N ARG A 78 11.18 1.87 7.66
CA ARG A 78 11.93 1.71 6.40
C ARG A 78 12.44 0.28 6.22
N ASP A 79 13.03 -0.31 7.26
CA ASP A 79 13.64 -1.64 7.16
C ASP A 79 12.59 -2.74 6.99
N VAL A 80 11.47 -2.64 7.71
CA VAL A 80 10.32 -3.54 7.56
C VAL A 80 9.73 -3.44 6.16
N GLU A 81 9.45 -2.22 5.70
CA GLU A 81 8.86 -1.98 4.38
C GLU A 81 9.80 -2.42 3.24
N MET A 82 11.10 -2.14 3.36
CA MET A 82 12.09 -2.60 2.37
C MET A 82 12.14 -4.13 2.30
N SER A 83 12.10 -4.81 3.45
CA SER A 83 12.09 -6.28 3.50
C SER A 83 10.85 -6.87 2.82
N ARG A 84 9.67 -6.23 3.00
CA ARG A 84 8.44 -6.62 2.30
C ARG A 84 8.57 -6.38 0.79
N MET A 85 9.02 -5.20 0.37
CA MET A 85 9.15 -4.84 -1.04
C MET A 85 10.12 -5.74 -1.80
N ARG A 86 11.22 -6.17 -1.18
CA ARG A 86 12.15 -7.13 -1.80
C ARG A 86 11.56 -8.51 -2.08
N LYS A 87 10.43 -8.85 -1.47
CA LYS A 87 9.71 -10.12 -1.65
C LYS A 87 8.47 -9.99 -2.54
N CYS A 88 8.22 -8.81 -3.08
CA CYS A 88 7.07 -8.54 -3.93
C CYS A 88 7.58 -8.28 -5.36
N ASP A 89 6.86 -8.82 -6.33
CA ASP A 89 7.07 -8.59 -7.76
C ASP A 89 6.17 -7.47 -8.27
N ALA A 90 5.06 -7.19 -7.58
CA ALA A 90 4.15 -6.08 -7.90
C ALA A 90 3.66 -5.37 -6.65
N TYR A 91 3.31 -4.09 -6.79
CA TYR A 91 2.75 -3.26 -5.73
C TYR A 91 1.56 -2.45 -6.24
N VAL A 92 0.44 -2.52 -5.52
CA VAL A 92 -0.76 -1.74 -5.82
C VAL A 92 -1.20 -1.01 -4.56
N ALA A 93 -1.20 0.32 -4.64
CA ALA A 93 -1.73 1.19 -3.60
C ALA A 93 -3.14 1.66 -3.95
N VAL A 94 -4.08 1.44 -3.04
CA VAL A 94 -5.43 2.02 -3.11
C VAL A 94 -5.58 2.97 -1.93
N ARG A 95 -5.93 4.22 -2.23
CA ARG A 95 -6.05 5.30 -1.26
C ARG A 95 -7.45 5.88 -1.32
N GLY A 96 -8.27 5.53 -0.34
CA GLY A 96 -9.40 6.34 0.07
C GLY A 96 -8.94 7.42 1.05
N ALA A 97 -9.81 8.40 1.27
CA ALA A 97 -9.66 9.37 2.33
C ALA A 97 -11.06 9.82 2.75
N SER A 98 -11.40 9.65 4.03
CA SER A 98 -12.60 10.27 4.60
C SER A 98 -12.37 11.76 4.89
N ASN A 99 -11.10 12.16 5.04
CA ASN A 99 -10.68 13.52 5.33
C ASN A 99 -9.40 13.84 4.54
N SER A 100 -9.44 14.85 3.67
CA SER A 100 -8.30 15.23 2.84
C SER A 100 -7.21 15.99 3.60
N THR A 101 -7.54 16.57 4.77
CA THR A 101 -6.60 17.32 5.61
C THR A 101 -6.19 16.56 6.86
N GLU A 102 -6.31 15.22 6.88
CA GLU A 102 -6.04 14.40 8.06
C GLU A 102 -4.65 14.68 8.67
N ASN A 103 -3.64 14.88 7.83
CA ASN A 103 -2.26 15.08 8.27
C ASN A 103 -1.84 16.55 8.42
N SER A 104 -2.77 17.52 8.34
CA SER A 104 -2.43 18.95 8.22
C SER A 104 -1.76 19.55 9.46
N ASP A 105 -1.93 18.92 10.61
CA ASP A 105 -1.40 19.39 11.90
C ASP A 105 -0.15 18.63 12.37
N ILE A 106 0.35 17.69 11.56
CA ILE A 106 1.61 17.02 11.85
C ILE A 106 2.76 18.01 11.62
N PRO A 107 3.72 18.12 12.56
CA PRO A 107 4.89 18.97 12.39
C PRO A 107 5.62 18.70 11.06
N SER A 108 5.94 19.76 10.31
CA SER A 108 6.57 19.66 8.99
C SER A 108 7.90 18.91 9.03
N ASP A 109 8.66 19.06 10.11
CA ASP A 109 9.96 18.41 10.29
C ASP A 109 9.82 16.90 10.45
N ASN A 110 8.78 16.45 11.16
CA ASN A 110 8.44 15.03 11.30
C ASN A 110 8.09 14.41 9.95
N LEU A 111 7.22 15.06 9.18
CA LEU A 111 6.85 14.60 7.82
C LEU A 111 8.06 14.58 6.88
N SER A 112 8.89 15.63 6.93
CA SER A 112 10.07 15.75 6.07
C SER A 112 11.12 14.70 6.39
N MET A 113 11.40 14.47 7.67
CA MET A 113 12.32 13.43 8.15
C MET A 113 11.81 12.03 7.78
N TYR A 114 10.54 11.75 8.04
CA TYR A 114 9.94 10.45 7.75
C TYR A 114 9.98 10.17 6.24
N SER A 115 9.55 11.14 5.41
CA SER A 115 9.54 11.01 3.95
C SER A 115 10.95 10.79 3.38
N ARG A 116 11.95 11.51 3.88
CA ARG A 116 13.35 11.34 3.46
C ARG A 116 13.87 9.95 3.83
N THR A 117 13.56 9.47 5.03
CA THR A 117 13.98 8.14 5.50
C THR A 117 13.36 7.02 4.69
N LEU A 118 12.10 7.17 4.27
CA LEU A 118 11.36 6.17 3.50
C LEU A 118 11.59 6.24 1.98
N ARG A 119 12.21 7.32 1.47
CA ARG A 119 12.47 7.51 0.04
C ARG A 119 13.15 6.33 -0.66
N PRO A 120 14.13 5.62 -0.06
CA PRO A 120 14.70 4.42 -0.68
C PRO A 120 13.67 3.32 -0.96
N VAL A 121 12.68 3.14 -0.08
CA VAL A 121 11.59 2.17 -0.27
C VAL A 121 10.72 2.59 -1.46
N LEU A 122 10.36 3.87 -1.53
CA LEU A 122 9.56 4.41 -2.65
C LEU A 122 10.28 4.24 -3.99
N ASN A 123 11.59 4.51 -4.03
CA ASN A 123 12.40 4.30 -5.23
C ASN A 123 12.45 2.82 -5.62
N TYR A 124 12.48 1.89 -4.66
CA TYR A 124 12.42 0.47 -4.95
C TYR A 124 11.07 0.09 -5.58
N ARG A 125 9.97 0.57 -5.01
CA ARG A 125 8.60 0.34 -5.53
C ARG A 125 8.39 0.81 -6.96
N VAL A 126 9.09 1.84 -7.41
CA VAL A 126 8.93 2.35 -8.79
C VAL A 126 9.84 1.61 -9.77
N ASN A 127 11.03 1.21 -9.33
CA ASN A 127 12.07 0.72 -10.23
C ASN A 127 12.20 -0.81 -10.26
N LYS A 128 11.63 -1.52 -9.28
CA LYS A 128 11.90 -2.94 -9.02
C LYS A 128 10.66 -3.80 -8.79
N THR A 129 9.48 -3.21 -8.85
CA THR A 129 8.17 -3.89 -8.85
C THR A 129 7.35 -3.29 -9.97
#